data_AF-A0A8S4R6W3-F1
#
_entry.id   AF-A0A8S4R6W3-F1
#
_cell.length_a   1.000
_cell.length_b   1.000
_cell.length_c   1.000
_cell.angle_alpha   90.00
_cell.angle_beta   90.00
_cell.angle_gamma   90.00
#
_symmetry.space_group_name_H-M   'P 1'
#
loop_
_entity.id
_entity.type
_entity.pdbx_description
1 polymer ?
#
loop_
_entity_poly.entity_id
_entity_poly.type
_entity_poly.pdbx_seq_one_letter_code
_entity_poly.pdbx_strand_id
1 'polypeptide(L)'
;MEDEIDECIRKKIQWQQLPGNLKKILNESPKEYERYILEFSIKNQLRFRGSLVRTVRKDERKYYEALIQNSIQRLMLYPYHLADMIVKGLRITPFIYYIEVVALLIELEKSYDTMPNFTAADCLRLLGVGRNEYLELVAKARSLGRRGRSRAIRSLLPRVPLNIPMQTWWRVELGYVLEEDVKPLSEKEKHLIDLLIDQGSQTAGTLDYHVVKILYRRGLIYLDVPITAADKVSVPPLKGFVMNRIAGDYFETLLYKVFVSIDEHTSVAELATVLQVESELVKQAVSLYCRLGFAKCLQPPPVSPQHPSWRDALTTHYHQPYRQIAPLTFDPNVEEDLQMDPVLIKDLPSTSKQELPDAPTSNAGQRVAVLFDSTLAAYLMMGNLSPVVGDSEIEGEARRYLAAAACLRVALRTLRPKLRPLDLLRCEALHALDAPARTRLLTTKYRLAISTAPLSREARAGAAAGSLPHVGPAPPEASTPWMRLYLYHLAGYGPPTLLLTKGKKCCLTAEWRNRQ
;
A
#
# COMPACT_ATOMS: atom_id res chain seq x y z
N MET A 1 -6.05 -22.12 -13.54
CA MET A 1 -7.13 -23.14 -13.39
C MET A 1 -8.05 -22.81 -12.23
N GLU A 2 -7.55 -22.63 -10.99
CA GLU A 2 -8.35 -22.01 -9.92
C GLU A 2 -8.80 -20.58 -10.31
N ASP A 3 -7.95 -19.84 -11.01
CA ASP A 3 -8.27 -18.49 -11.52
C ASP A 3 -9.48 -18.46 -12.47
N GLU A 4 -9.74 -19.54 -13.22
CA GLU A 4 -10.90 -19.62 -14.13
C GLU A 4 -12.21 -19.81 -13.35
N ILE A 5 -12.17 -20.57 -12.25
CA ILE A 5 -13.30 -20.74 -11.34
C ILE A 5 -13.57 -19.41 -10.63
N ASP A 6 -12.52 -18.75 -10.15
CA ASP A 6 -12.59 -17.43 -9.52
C ASP A 6 -13.22 -16.39 -10.48
N GLU A 7 -12.80 -16.38 -11.74
CA GLU A 7 -13.42 -15.53 -12.77
C GLU A 7 -14.91 -15.84 -12.97
N CYS A 8 -15.30 -17.12 -13.00
CA CYS A 8 -16.71 -17.51 -13.12
C CYS A 8 -17.52 -17.00 -11.92
N ILE A 9 -16.97 -17.08 -10.71
CA ILE A 9 -17.61 -16.59 -9.50
C ILE A 9 -17.74 -15.05 -9.55
N ARG A 10 -16.69 -14.33 -9.98
CA ARG A 10 -16.73 -12.86 -10.18
C ARG A 10 -17.77 -12.45 -11.23
N LYS A 11 -17.89 -13.21 -12.33
CA LYS A 11 -18.89 -13.04 -13.40
C LYS A 11 -20.30 -13.50 -13.00
N LYS A 12 -20.48 -14.03 -11.79
CA LYS A 12 -21.76 -14.49 -11.23
C LYS A 12 -22.42 -15.61 -12.04
N ILE A 13 -21.60 -16.47 -12.64
CA ILE A 13 -22.06 -17.60 -13.44
C ILE A 13 -22.62 -18.68 -12.49
N GLN A 14 -23.85 -19.12 -12.73
CA GLN A 14 -24.46 -20.19 -11.94
C GLN A 14 -23.97 -21.57 -12.38
N TRP A 15 -24.14 -22.58 -11.52
CA TRP A 15 -23.74 -23.96 -11.80
C TRP A 15 -24.24 -24.49 -13.15
N GLN A 16 -25.47 -24.15 -13.55
CA GLN A 16 -26.03 -24.62 -14.82
C GLN A 16 -25.19 -24.13 -16.02
N GLN A 17 -24.70 -22.89 -15.96
CA GLN A 17 -23.98 -22.20 -17.02
C GLN A 17 -22.46 -22.42 -16.95
N LEU A 18 -21.98 -23.20 -15.99
CA LEU A 18 -20.55 -23.45 -15.81
C LEU A 18 -19.99 -24.28 -17.00
N PRO A 19 -18.83 -23.90 -17.56
CA PRO A 19 -18.15 -24.68 -18.60
C PRO A 19 -17.93 -26.14 -18.19
N GLY A 20 -18.11 -27.08 -19.15
CA GLY A 20 -18.03 -28.52 -18.88
C GLY A 20 -16.66 -29.00 -18.37
N ASN A 21 -15.58 -28.33 -18.76
CA ASN A 21 -14.24 -28.55 -18.21
C ASN A 21 -14.15 -28.22 -16.72
N LEU A 22 -14.77 -27.11 -16.28
CA LEU A 22 -14.79 -26.72 -14.86
C LEU A 22 -15.72 -27.61 -14.04
N LYS A 23 -16.83 -28.09 -14.61
CA LYS A 23 -17.72 -29.06 -13.95
C LYS A 23 -16.98 -30.37 -13.65
N LYS A 24 -16.16 -30.88 -14.59
CA LYS A 24 -15.33 -32.07 -14.36
C LYS A 24 -14.31 -31.88 -13.24
N ILE A 25 -13.72 -30.70 -13.12
CA ILE A 25 -12.77 -30.37 -12.04
C ILE A 25 -13.47 -30.36 -10.68
N LEU A 26 -14.72 -29.89 -10.62
CA LEU A 26 -15.55 -29.86 -9.42
C LEU A 26 -16.24 -31.21 -9.15
N ASN A 27 -15.72 -32.31 -9.71
CA ASN A 27 -16.28 -33.66 -9.61
C ASN A 27 -17.77 -33.74 -9.99
N GLU A 28 -18.22 -32.88 -10.90
CA GLU A 28 -19.62 -32.72 -11.31
C GLU A 28 -20.59 -32.50 -10.14
N SER A 29 -20.06 -32.05 -8.99
CA SER A 29 -20.82 -31.85 -7.76
C SER A 29 -21.21 -30.39 -7.60
N PRO A 30 -22.52 -30.06 -7.59
CA PRO A 30 -22.95 -28.69 -7.32
C PRO A 30 -22.54 -28.24 -5.90
N LYS A 31 -22.43 -29.17 -4.94
CA LYS A 31 -22.02 -28.88 -3.57
C LYS A 31 -20.56 -28.45 -3.44
N GLU A 32 -19.68 -29.02 -4.28
CA GLU A 32 -18.28 -28.58 -4.38
C GLU A 32 -18.23 -27.12 -4.85
N TYR A 33 -19.01 -26.77 -5.87
CA TYR A 33 -19.07 -25.39 -6.35
C TYR A 33 -19.62 -24.42 -5.31
N GLU A 34 -20.67 -24.80 -4.58
CA GLU A 34 -21.19 -24.01 -3.46
C GLU A 34 -20.14 -23.76 -2.37
N ARG A 35 -19.32 -24.77 -2.04
CA ARG A 35 -18.20 -24.63 -1.11
C ARG A 35 -17.16 -23.65 -1.64
N TYR A 36 -16.76 -23.80 -2.91
CA TYR A 36 -15.81 -22.88 -3.56
C TYR A 36 -16.34 -21.44 -3.61
N ILE A 37 -17.63 -21.23 -3.92
CA ILE A 37 -18.27 -19.91 -3.87
C ILE A 37 -18.11 -19.30 -2.48
N LEU A 38 -18.39 -20.08 -1.42
CA LEU A 38 -18.32 -19.59 -0.05
C LEU A 38 -16.88 -19.26 0.37
N GLU A 39 -15.94 -20.15 0.12
CA GLU A 39 -14.52 -19.95 0.43
C GLU A 39 -13.93 -18.75 -0.33
N PHE A 40 -14.20 -18.67 -1.64
CA PHE A 40 -13.79 -17.54 -2.47
C PHE A 40 -14.39 -16.22 -1.97
N SER A 41 -15.69 -16.22 -1.64
CA SER A 41 -16.38 -15.00 -1.21
C SER A 41 -15.92 -14.52 0.16
N ILE A 42 -15.57 -15.43 1.08
CA ILE A 42 -14.97 -15.07 2.38
C ILE A 42 -13.56 -14.52 2.18
N LYS A 43 -12.73 -15.22 1.40
CA LYS A 43 -11.33 -14.82 1.12
C LYS A 43 -11.23 -13.46 0.44
N ASN A 44 -12.15 -13.14 -0.47
CA ASN A 44 -12.19 -11.87 -1.20
C ASN A 44 -13.14 -10.84 -0.55
N GLN A 45 -13.66 -11.11 0.65
CA GLN A 45 -14.54 -10.22 1.42
C GLN A 45 -15.71 -9.65 0.59
N LEU A 46 -16.41 -10.52 -0.16
CA LEU A 46 -17.50 -10.08 -1.03
C LEU A 46 -18.74 -9.68 -0.24
N ARG A 47 -19.50 -8.72 -0.78
CA ARG A 47 -20.79 -8.33 -0.22
C ARG A 47 -21.81 -9.44 -0.46
N PHE A 48 -22.64 -9.76 0.54
CA PHE A 48 -23.68 -10.78 0.44
C PHE A 48 -24.70 -10.45 -0.66
N ARG A 49 -25.19 -9.20 -0.66
CA ARG A 49 -26.10 -8.69 -1.69
C ARG A 49 -25.36 -8.48 -3.01
N GLY A 50 -25.91 -9.04 -4.08
CA GLY A 50 -25.35 -8.95 -5.43
C GLY A 50 -24.31 -10.02 -5.77
N SER A 51 -23.99 -10.94 -4.85
CA SER A 51 -23.06 -12.06 -5.06
C SER A 51 -23.78 -13.41 -5.11
N LEU A 52 -23.10 -14.43 -5.64
CA LEU A 52 -23.59 -15.82 -5.64
C LEU A 52 -23.74 -16.42 -4.24
N VAL A 53 -23.16 -15.80 -3.21
CA VAL A 53 -23.31 -16.25 -1.81
C VAL A 53 -24.76 -16.40 -1.40
N ARG A 54 -25.65 -15.53 -1.90
CA ARG A 54 -27.09 -15.57 -1.59
C ARG A 54 -27.76 -16.88 -2.01
N THR A 55 -27.26 -17.56 -3.04
CA THR A 55 -27.81 -18.86 -3.46
C THR A 55 -27.35 -19.99 -2.54
N VAL A 56 -26.19 -19.84 -1.90
CA VAL A 56 -25.56 -20.86 -1.04
C VAL A 56 -25.94 -20.70 0.43
N ARG A 57 -26.08 -19.46 0.91
CA ARG A 57 -26.40 -19.12 2.30
C ARG A 57 -27.61 -18.20 2.33
N LYS A 58 -28.61 -18.57 3.13
CA LYS A 58 -29.84 -17.77 3.34
C LYS A 58 -29.70 -16.73 4.44
N ASP A 59 -28.78 -16.95 5.38
CA ASP A 59 -28.57 -16.10 6.55
C ASP A 59 -27.41 -15.12 6.29
N GLU A 60 -27.77 -13.85 6.05
CA GLU A 60 -26.83 -12.75 5.79
C GLU A 60 -25.93 -12.49 7.01
N ARG A 61 -26.49 -12.58 8.23
CA ARG A 61 -25.77 -12.30 9.47
C ARG A 61 -24.68 -13.34 9.71
N LYS A 62 -25.02 -14.63 9.63
CA LYS A 62 -24.04 -15.72 9.81
C LYS A 62 -22.92 -15.71 8.77
N TYR A 63 -23.22 -15.26 7.55
CA TYR A 63 -22.19 -15.09 6.53
C TYR A 63 -21.16 -14.05 6.94
N TYR A 64 -21.59 -12.87 7.39
CA TYR A 64 -20.69 -11.82 7.85
C TYR A 64 -19.94 -12.21 9.14
N GLU A 65 -20.57 -12.95 10.05
CA GLU A 65 -19.88 -13.51 11.23
C GLU A 65 -18.74 -14.45 10.82
N ALA A 66 -18.99 -15.37 9.88
CA ALA A 66 -17.97 -16.28 9.35
C ALA A 66 -16.85 -15.52 8.60
N LEU A 67 -17.21 -14.48 7.83
CA LEU A 67 -16.26 -13.64 7.11
C LEU A 67 -15.30 -12.92 8.07
N ILE A 68 -15.85 -12.32 9.14
CA ILE A 68 -15.05 -11.64 10.16
C ILE A 68 -14.15 -12.61 10.90
N GLN A 69 -14.68 -13.77 11.34
CA GLN A 69 -13.87 -14.78 12.01
C GLN A 69 -12.71 -15.27 11.14
N ASN A 70 -12.95 -15.51 9.85
CA ASN A 70 -11.89 -15.90 8.92
C ASN A 70 -10.85 -14.78 8.72
N SER A 71 -11.33 -13.53 8.60
CA SER A 71 -10.46 -12.36 8.44
C SER A 71 -9.54 -12.17 9.66
N ILE A 72 -10.07 -12.34 10.88
CA ILE A 72 -9.29 -12.28 12.12
C ILE A 72 -8.25 -13.43 12.16
N GLN A 73 -8.67 -14.65 11.85
CA GLN A 73 -7.77 -15.83 11.86
C GLN A 73 -6.60 -15.69 10.88
N ARG A 74 -6.83 -15.01 9.74
CA ARG A 74 -5.83 -14.74 8.71
C ARG A 74 -5.10 -13.41 8.88
N LEU A 75 -5.38 -12.66 9.95
CA LEU A 75 -4.81 -11.33 10.23
C LEU A 75 -5.06 -10.31 9.11
N MET A 76 -6.18 -10.45 8.39
CA MET A 76 -6.55 -9.57 7.29
C MET A 76 -6.95 -8.18 7.79
N LEU A 77 -6.85 -7.20 6.90
CA LEU A 77 -7.34 -5.86 7.15
C LEU A 77 -8.87 -5.88 7.42
N TYR A 78 -9.34 -5.00 8.29
CA TYR A 78 -10.77 -4.79 8.48
C TYR A 78 -11.45 -4.40 7.16
N PRO A 79 -12.52 -5.08 6.74
CA PRO A 79 -13.21 -4.81 5.49
C PRO A 79 -14.07 -3.54 5.59
N TYR A 80 -13.44 -2.37 5.43
CA TYR A 80 -14.12 -1.06 5.54
C TYR A 80 -15.28 -0.89 4.55
N HIS A 81 -15.22 -1.50 3.38
CA HIS A 81 -16.31 -1.49 2.39
C HIS A 81 -17.56 -2.26 2.83
N LEU A 82 -17.44 -3.07 3.88
CA LEU A 82 -18.55 -3.81 4.51
C LEU A 82 -18.91 -3.21 5.89
N ALA A 83 -18.35 -2.06 6.27
CA ALA A 83 -18.59 -1.45 7.58
C ALA A 83 -20.08 -1.17 7.82
N ASP A 84 -20.82 -0.81 6.77
CA ASP A 84 -22.28 -0.62 6.83
C ASP A 84 -23.00 -1.88 7.31
N MET A 85 -22.58 -3.07 6.87
CA MET A 85 -23.17 -4.34 7.28
C MET A 85 -22.62 -4.86 8.62
N ILE A 86 -21.32 -4.66 8.88
CA ILE A 86 -20.66 -5.21 10.07
C ILE A 86 -20.95 -4.37 11.30
N VAL A 87 -20.89 -3.03 11.19
CA VAL A 87 -21.15 -2.14 12.33
C VAL A 87 -22.65 -2.11 12.63
N LYS A 88 -23.53 -2.00 11.61
CA LYS A 88 -24.99 -1.97 11.83
C LYS A 88 -25.57 -3.36 12.11
N GLY A 89 -25.03 -4.43 11.51
CA GLY A 89 -25.59 -5.78 11.63
C GLY A 89 -24.98 -6.63 12.75
N LEU A 90 -23.67 -6.50 13.01
CA LEU A 90 -22.95 -7.31 14.01
C LEU A 90 -22.49 -6.51 15.23
N ARG A 91 -22.59 -5.17 15.20
CA ARG A 91 -22.06 -4.27 16.24
C ARG A 91 -20.54 -4.42 16.43
N ILE A 92 -19.81 -4.80 15.38
CA ILE A 92 -18.35 -4.94 15.41
C ILE A 92 -17.74 -3.71 14.74
N THR A 93 -17.19 -2.80 15.55
CA THR A 93 -16.44 -1.64 15.05
C THR A 93 -15.03 -2.06 14.61
N PRO A 94 -14.33 -1.27 13.78
CA PRO A 94 -12.93 -1.52 13.46
C PRO A 94 -12.05 -1.68 14.70
N PHE A 95 -12.32 -0.89 15.74
CA PHE A 95 -11.63 -0.99 17.03
C PHE A 95 -11.80 -2.37 17.67
N ILE A 96 -13.04 -2.86 17.79
CA ILE A 96 -13.33 -4.18 18.37
C ILE A 96 -12.67 -5.29 17.53
N TYR A 97 -12.71 -5.17 16.21
CA TYR A 97 -12.06 -6.13 15.31
C TYR A 97 -10.57 -6.23 15.58
N TYR A 98 -9.85 -5.11 15.65
CA TYR A 98 -8.40 -5.13 15.86
C TYR A 98 -8.00 -5.57 17.27
N ILE A 99 -8.85 -5.32 18.28
CA ILE A 99 -8.66 -5.89 19.63
C ILE A 99 -8.63 -7.42 19.55
N GLU A 100 -9.57 -8.04 18.82
CA GLU A 100 -9.61 -9.49 18.64
C GLU A 100 -8.43 -10.02 17.80
N VAL A 101 -7.98 -9.27 16.78
CA VAL A 101 -6.78 -9.61 16.01
C VAL A 101 -5.52 -9.64 16.90
N VAL A 102 -5.31 -8.60 17.69
CA VAL A 102 -4.15 -8.53 18.60
C VAL A 102 -4.27 -9.58 19.71
N ALA A 103 -5.46 -9.78 20.28
CA ALA A 103 -5.71 -10.82 21.27
C ALA A 103 -5.35 -12.21 20.73
N LEU A 104 -5.81 -12.55 19.51
CA LEU A 104 -5.49 -13.81 18.85
C LEU A 104 -3.98 -13.95 18.61
N LEU A 105 -3.30 -12.89 18.21
CA LEU A 105 -1.86 -12.92 17.96
C LEU A 105 -1.06 -13.23 19.23
N ILE A 106 -1.45 -12.63 20.36
CA ILE A 106 -0.87 -12.90 21.68
C ILE A 106 -1.21 -14.33 22.15
N GLU A 107 -2.46 -14.77 21.98
CA GLU A 107 -2.91 -16.11 22.36
C GLU A 107 -2.15 -17.21 21.60
N LEU A 108 -1.86 -16.98 20.32
CA LEU A 108 -1.08 -17.88 19.47
C LEU A 108 0.45 -17.70 19.59
N GLU A 109 0.90 -16.75 20.41
CA GLU A 109 2.32 -16.38 20.60
C GLU A 109 3.07 -16.14 19.26
N LYS A 110 2.39 -15.60 18.26
CA LYS A 110 2.98 -15.30 16.95
C LYS A 110 3.82 -14.02 16.99
N SER A 111 4.80 -13.91 16.10
CA SER A 111 5.54 -12.65 15.93
C SER A 111 4.65 -11.56 15.36
N TYR A 112 4.85 -10.31 15.80
CA TYR A 112 4.19 -9.13 15.22
C TYR A 112 4.44 -9.02 13.70
N ASP A 113 5.60 -9.47 13.23
CA ASP A 113 5.99 -9.44 11.81
C ASP A 113 5.14 -10.36 10.92
N THR A 114 4.28 -11.21 11.50
CA THR A 114 3.32 -12.02 10.73
C THR A 114 2.09 -11.21 10.30
N MET A 115 1.87 -10.02 10.87
CA MET A 115 0.77 -9.15 10.51
C MET A 115 1.06 -8.40 9.21
N PRO A 116 0.11 -8.36 8.25
CA PRO A 116 0.21 -7.53 7.05
C PRO A 116 0.46 -6.05 7.37
N ASN A 117 1.15 -5.31 6.49
CA ASN A 117 1.60 -3.95 6.82
C ASN A 117 0.44 -2.97 7.01
N PHE A 118 -0.57 -3.05 6.15
CA PHE A 118 -1.74 -2.19 6.25
C PHE A 118 -2.60 -2.53 7.47
N THR A 119 -2.68 -3.82 7.84
CA THR A 119 -3.31 -4.27 9.10
C THR A 119 -2.55 -3.69 10.30
N ALA A 120 -1.22 -3.79 10.31
CA ALA A 120 -0.38 -3.25 11.38
C ALA A 120 -0.47 -1.71 11.48
N ALA A 121 -0.52 -1.01 10.34
CA ALA A 121 -0.71 0.43 10.29
C ALA A 121 -2.04 0.86 10.92
N ASP A 122 -3.11 0.12 10.62
CA ASP A 122 -4.42 0.44 11.14
C ASP A 122 -4.59 0.08 12.62
N CYS A 123 -3.99 -1.05 13.05
CA CYS A 123 -3.85 -1.42 14.46
C CYS A 123 -3.15 -0.31 15.26
N LEU A 124 -2.03 0.21 14.75
CA LEU A 124 -1.30 1.30 15.39
C LEU A 124 -2.17 2.57 15.47
N ARG A 125 -2.87 2.92 14.39
CA ARG A 125 -3.74 4.10 14.33
C ARG A 125 -4.90 4.04 15.34
N LEU A 126 -5.53 2.88 15.50
CA LEU A 126 -6.73 2.72 16.33
C LEU A 126 -6.43 2.33 17.78
N LEU A 127 -5.48 1.42 17.98
CA LEU A 127 -5.15 0.86 19.29
C LEU A 127 -3.93 1.52 19.93
N GLY A 128 -3.01 2.08 19.14
CA GLY A 128 -1.70 2.51 19.61
C GLY A 128 -0.72 1.36 19.88
N VAL A 129 -1.03 0.16 19.40
CA VAL A 129 -0.18 -1.01 19.61
C VAL A 129 0.71 -1.20 18.39
N GLY A 130 1.97 -0.79 18.51
CA GLY A 130 3.03 -1.11 17.57
C GLY A 130 3.79 -2.37 17.97
N ARG A 131 4.95 -2.59 17.32
CA ARG A 131 5.81 -3.76 17.56
C ARG A 131 6.30 -3.83 19.01
N ASN A 132 6.72 -2.70 19.59
CA ASN A 132 7.31 -2.68 20.93
C ASN A 132 6.22 -2.86 22.00
N GLU A 133 5.11 -2.15 21.83
CA GLU A 133 3.94 -2.25 22.69
C GLU A 133 3.38 -3.67 22.66
N TYR A 134 3.37 -4.33 21.50
CA TYR A 134 3.02 -5.74 21.39
C TYR A 134 3.96 -6.65 22.17
N LEU A 135 5.28 -6.47 22.06
CA LEU A 135 6.25 -7.29 22.80
C LEU A 135 6.06 -7.14 24.32
N GLU A 136 5.78 -5.92 24.80
CA GLU A 136 5.43 -5.69 26.20
C GLU A 136 4.13 -6.40 26.60
N LEU A 137 3.10 -6.35 25.76
CA LEU A 137 1.84 -7.04 26.00
C LEU A 137 2.03 -8.56 26.05
N VAL A 138 2.86 -9.13 25.18
CA VAL A 138 3.21 -10.56 25.19
C VAL A 138 3.97 -10.93 26.46
N ALA A 139 4.94 -10.10 26.88
CA ALA A 139 5.68 -10.32 28.12
C ALA A 139 4.74 -10.31 29.35
N LYS A 140 3.84 -9.33 29.42
CA LYS A 140 2.79 -9.26 30.44
C LYS A 140 1.85 -10.47 30.35
N ALA A 141 1.42 -10.88 29.16
CA ALA A 141 0.57 -12.05 28.95
C ALA A 141 1.22 -13.37 29.38
N ARG A 142 2.55 -13.50 29.23
CA ARG A 142 3.31 -14.67 29.69
C ARG A 142 3.40 -14.76 31.22
N SER A 143 3.47 -13.62 31.90
CA SER A 143 3.41 -13.58 33.37
C SER A 143 2.04 -14.00 33.94
N LEU A 144 0.99 -13.98 33.11
CA LEU A 144 -0.34 -14.44 33.50
C LEU A 144 -0.42 -15.98 33.45
N GLY A 145 -0.96 -16.56 34.53
CA GLY A 145 -1.20 -18.00 34.65
C GLY A 145 -2.05 -18.57 33.50
N ARG A 146 -1.89 -19.86 33.21
CA ARG A 146 -2.55 -20.52 32.06
C ARG A 146 -4.08 -20.52 32.14
N ARG A 147 -4.67 -20.39 33.33
CA ARG A 147 -6.13 -20.45 33.54
C ARG A 147 -6.73 -19.05 33.35
N GLY A 148 -7.63 -18.89 32.37
CA GLY A 148 -8.30 -17.61 32.10
C GLY A 148 -7.47 -16.61 31.28
N ARG A 149 -6.37 -17.08 30.65
CA ARG A 149 -5.43 -16.27 29.87
C ARG A 149 -6.13 -15.39 28.82
N SER A 150 -7.09 -15.90 28.06
CA SER A 150 -7.85 -15.14 27.07
C SER A 150 -8.63 -13.93 27.62
N ARG A 151 -9.20 -14.07 28.82
CA ARG A 151 -9.92 -12.95 29.48
C ARG A 151 -8.93 -11.94 30.05
N ALA A 152 -7.82 -12.42 30.59
CA ALA A 152 -6.76 -11.58 31.12
C ALA A 152 -6.04 -10.79 30.00
N ILE A 153 -5.79 -11.40 28.83
CA ILE A 153 -5.24 -10.71 27.65
C ILE A 153 -6.16 -9.57 27.22
N ARG A 154 -7.47 -9.82 27.08
CA ARG A 154 -8.44 -8.77 26.74
C ARG A 154 -8.48 -7.63 27.77
N SER A 155 -8.17 -7.92 29.02
CA SER A 155 -8.10 -6.89 30.07
C SER A 155 -6.84 -6.01 29.99
N LEU A 156 -5.76 -6.49 29.34
CA LEU A 156 -4.53 -5.73 29.10
C LEU A 156 -4.63 -4.80 27.89
N LEU A 157 -5.55 -5.08 26.97
CA LEU A 157 -5.72 -4.30 25.75
C LEU A 157 -6.50 -2.99 25.99
N PRO A 158 -6.33 -1.97 25.13
CA PRO A 158 -7.08 -0.72 25.23
C PRO A 158 -8.60 -0.97 25.22
N ARG A 159 -9.33 -0.22 26.03
CA ARG A 159 -10.81 -0.31 26.10
C ARG A 159 -11.54 0.69 25.20
N VAL A 160 -10.83 1.74 24.77
CA VAL A 160 -11.37 2.85 23.98
C VAL A 160 -10.38 3.13 22.85
N PRO A 161 -10.84 3.42 21.62
CA PRO A 161 -9.96 3.79 20.53
C PRO A 161 -9.20 5.08 20.84
N LEU A 162 -8.00 5.20 20.25
CA LEU A 162 -7.25 6.44 20.23
C LEU A 162 -8.00 7.53 19.45
N ASN A 163 -7.61 8.78 19.71
CA ASN A 163 -8.11 9.91 18.94
C ASN A 163 -7.49 9.87 17.55
N ILE A 164 -8.30 9.54 16.56
CA ILE A 164 -7.85 9.50 15.16
C ILE A 164 -7.93 10.89 14.53
N PRO A 165 -7.03 11.22 13.60
CA PRO A 165 -7.10 12.45 12.83
C PRO A 165 -8.25 12.37 11.82
N MET A 166 -9.37 13.00 12.14
CA MET A 166 -10.57 13.00 11.28
C MET A 166 -10.47 14.16 10.28
N GLN A 167 -10.89 13.96 9.05
CA GLN A 167 -11.00 15.05 8.07
C GLN A 167 -12.43 15.59 8.01
N THR A 168 -12.55 16.88 7.69
CA THR A 168 -13.85 17.58 7.61
C THR A 168 -14.77 17.03 6.53
N TRP A 169 -14.24 16.48 5.44
CA TRP A 169 -15.02 15.95 4.32
C TRP A 169 -15.44 14.47 4.49
N TRP A 170 -15.03 13.82 5.58
CA TRP A 170 -15.45 12.45 5.88
C TRP A 170 -16.95 12.38 6.20
N ARG A 171 -17.53 11.19 6.07
CA ARG A 171 -18.94 10.93 6.35
C ARG A 171 -19.08 10.27 7.71
N VAL A 172 -19.98 10.79 8.53
CA VAL A 172 -20.39 10.23 9.80
C VAL A 172 -21.61 9.36 9.56
N GLU A 173 -21.50 8.09 9.92
CA GLU A 173 -22.54 7.08 9.78
C GLU A 173 -22.95 6.55 11.15
N LEU A 174 -24.25 6.31 11.33
CA LEU A 174 -24.78 5.70 12.54
C LEU A 174 -24.43 4.22 12.59
N GLY A 175 -23.91 3.75 13.72
CA GLY A 175 -23.73 2.33 14.01
C GLY A 175 -25.02 1.67 14.51
N TYR A 176 -24.87 0.58 15.26
CA TYR A 176 -26.00 -0.06 15.93
C TYR A 176 -26.14 0.48 17.36
N VAL A 177 -27.12 1.36 17.58
CA VAL A 177 -27.38 2.03 18.86
C VAL A 177 -28.56 1.37 19.57
N LEU A 178 -28.38 1.00 20.84
CA LEU A 178 -29.43 0.49 21.72
C LEU A 178 -29.93 1.58 22.67
N GLU A 179 -31.13 1.41 23.23
CA GLU A 179 -31.67 2.33 24.25
C GLU A 179 -30.74 2.51 25.46
N GLU A 180 -30.04 1.44 25.86
CA GLU A 180 -29.06 1.47 26.95
C GLU A 180 -27.87 2.40 26.65
N ASP A 181 -27.49 2.52 25.37
CA ASP A 181 -26.40 3.38 24.94
C ASP A 181 -26.79 4.87 24.92
N VAL A 182 -28.10 5.16 24.83
CA VAL A 182 -28.65 6.52 24.76
C VAL A 182 -28.80 7.16 26.14
N LYS A 183 -29.07 6.37 27.18
CA LYS A 183 -29.23 6.85 28.57
C LYS A 183 -28.07 7.72 29.08
N PRO A 184 -26.78 7.36 28.88
CA PRO A 184 -25.65 8.14 29.35
C PRO A 184 -25.20 9.26 28.37
N LEU A 185 -26.00 9.60 27.35
CA LEU A 185 -25.65 10.65 26.39
C LEU A 185 -26.12 12.03 26.87
N SER A 186 -25.34 13.05 26.55
CA SER A 186 -25.73 14.46 26.67
C SER A 186 -26.77 14.84 25.60
N GLU A 187 -27.49 15.94 25.82
CA GLU A 187 -28.49 16.43 24.85
C GLU A 187 -27.90 16.74 23.47
N LYS A 188 -26.65 17.22 23.41
CA LYS A 188 -25.94 17.46 22.14
C LYS A 188 -25.62 16.16 21.40
N GLU A 189 -25.25 15.11 22.14
CA GLU A 189 -24.96 13.79 21.59
C GLU A 189 -26.23 13.10 21.07
N LYS A 190 -27.34 13.19 21.83
CA LYS A 190 -28.65 12.68 21.41
C LYS A 190 -29.13 13.37 20.14
N HIS A 191 -29.06 14.70 20.10
CA HIS A 191 -29.45 15.47 18.92
C HIS A 191 -28.66 15.06 17.67
N LEU A 192 -27.36 14.75 17.80
CA LEU A 192 -26.58 14.26 16.67
C LEU A 192 -27.00 12.85 16.22
N ILE A 193 -27.35 11.98 17.16
CA ILE A 193 -27.89 10.65 16.82
C ILE A 193 -29.23 10.79 16.10
N ASP A 194 -30.14 11.63 16.61
CA ASP A 194 -31.43 11.89 15.99
C ASP A 194 -31.26 12.44 14.56
N LEU A 195 -30.34 13.39 14.37
CA LEU A 195 -29.98 13.91 13.05
C LEU A 195 -29.51 12.81 12.09
N LEU A 196 -28.69 11.86 12.56
CA LEU A 196 -28.21 10.74 11.75
C LEU A 196 -29.31 9.69 11.46
N ILE A 197 -30.32 9.58 12.32
CA ILE A 197 -31.48 8.72 12.10
C ILE A 197 -32.39 9.35 11.04
N ASP A 198 -32.69 10.64 11.17
CA ASP A 198 -33.67 11.34 10.34
C ASP A 198 -33.12 11.67 8.94
N GLN A 199 -31.90 12.17 8.87
CA GLN A 199 -31.29 12.67 7.62
C GLN A 199 -30.23 11.73 7.05
N GLY A 200 -29.90 10.66 7.78
CA GLY A 200 -28.84 9.72 7.39
C GLY A 200 -27.45 10.33 7.50
N SER A 201 -26.54 9.80 6.68
CA SER A 201 -25.11 10.13 6.64
C SER A 201 -24.80 11.63 6.53
N GLN A 202 -24.09 12.18 7.51
CA GLN A 202 -23.73 13.60 7.57
C GLN A 202 -22.24 13.84 7.29
N THR A 203 -21.88 15.02 6.80
CA THR A 203 -20.47 15.41 6.62
C THR A 203 -19.86 15.83 7.95
N ALA A 204 -18.71 15.26 8.32
CA ALA A 204 -18.10 15.47 9.63
C ALA A 204 -17.86 16.96 9.95
N GLY A 205 -17.37 17.73 8.98
CA GLY A 205 -17.00 19.14 9.15
C GLY A 205 -18.17 20.10 9.40
N THR A 206 -19.42 19.69 9.15
CA THR A 206 -20.61 20.48 9.49
C THR A 206 -21.06 20.26 10.94
N LEU A 207 -20.56 19.22 11.60
CA LEU A 207 -20.95 18.79 12.93
C LEU A 207 -19.95 19.27 14.00
N ASP A 208 -20.35 19.25 15.27
CA ASP A 208 -19.43 19.51 16.39
C ASP A 208 -18.39 18.38 16.51
N TYR A 209 -17.12 18.74 16.32
CA TYR A 209 -15.98 17.82 16.39
C TYR A 209 -15.91 17.06 17.72
N HIS A 210 -16.22 17.72 18.84
CA HIS A 210 -16.13 17.08 20.16
C HIS A 210 -17.21 16.01 20.34
N VAL A 211 -18.43 16.29 19.85
CA VAL A 211 -19.55 15.34 19.89
C VAL A 211 -19.25 14.14 18.99
N VAL A 212 -18.81 14.37 17.75
CA VAL A 212 -18.39 13.31 16.82
C VAL A 212 -17.29 12.45 17.45
N LYS A 213 -16.28 13.08 18.06
CA LYS A 213 -15.18 12.38 18.73
C LYS A 213 -15.67 11.49 19.87
N ILE A 214 -16.59 11.96 20.72
CA ILE A 214 -17.09 11.17 21.85
C ILE A 214 -17.95 10.00 21.35
N LEU A 215 -18.86 10.24 20.41
CA LEU A 215 -19.71 9.19 19.83
C LEU A 215 -18.88 8.12 19.11
N TYR A 216 -17.82 8.52 18.40
CA TYR A 216 -16.88 7.59 17.78
C TYR A 216 -16.15 6.75 18.82
N ARG A 217 -15.67 7.36 19.91
CA ARG A 217 -15.00 6.64 21.01
C ARG A 217 -15.93 5.67 21.75
N ARG A 218 -17.22 5.95 21.80
CA ARG A 218 -18.25 5.04 22.33
C ARG A 218 -18.65 3.94 21.35
N GLY A 219 -18.21 4.02 20.08
CA GLY A 219 -18.53 3.04 19.04
C GLY A 219 -19.97 3.15 18.50
N LEU A 220 -20.65 4.27 18.75
CA LEU A 220 -22.04 4.50 18.30
C LEU A 220 -22.12 4.99 16.86
N ILE A 221 -21.03 5.56 16.35
CA ILE A 221 -20.88 5.98 14.96
C ILE A 221 -19.61 5.36 14.37
N TYR A 222 -19.58 5.28 13.04
CA TYR A 222 -18.37 4.98 12.30
C TYR A 222 -18.16 6.02 11.20
N LEU A 223 -16.94 6.07 10.67
CA LEU A 223 -16.54 7.07 9.70
C LEU A 223 -16.30 6.41 8.35
N ASP A 224 -16.94 6.95 7.33
CA ASP A 224 -16.69 6.59 5.93
C ASP A 224 -15.89 7.68 5.21
N VAL A 225 -15.02 7.27 4.30
CA VAL A 225 -14.13 8.16 3.56
C VAL A 225 -14.55 8.08 2.09
N PRO A 226 -15.43 9.01 1.63
CA PRO A 226 -16.05 8.91 0.32
C PRO A 226 -15.06 9.26 -0.79
N ILE A 227 -14.79 8.32 -1.69
CA ILE A 227 -13.91 8.54 -2.85
C ILE A 227 -14.71 8.35 -4.13
N THR A 228 -14.63 9.33 -5.03
CA THR A 228 -15.24 9.29 -6.36
C THR A 228 -14.24 8.81 -7.41
N ALA A 229 -14.75 8.42 -8.59
CA ALA A 229 -13.89 7.99 -9.70
C ALA A 229 -13.09 9.17 -10.32
N ALA A 230 -13.56 10.40 -10.12
CA ALA A 230 -12.92 11.62 -10.63
C ALA A 230 -11.85 12.18 -9.69
N ASP A 231 -11.82 11.72 -8.43
CA ASP A 231 -10.92 12.24 -7.42
C ASP A 231 -9.46 12.02 -7.83
N LYS A 232 -8.62 13.02 -7.51
CA LYS A 232 -7.17 12.95 -7.65
C LYS A 232 -6.54 12.96 -6.28
N VAL A 233 -5.61 12.03 -6.08
CA VAL A 233 -5.04 11.78 -4.77
C VAL A 233 -3.53 11.71 -4.91
N SER A 234 -2.83 12.37 -4.00
CA SER A 234 -1.38 12.36 -3.93
C SER A 234 -0.91 11.54 -2.74
N VAL A 235 0.06 10.66 -2.98
CA VAL A 235 0.79 9.97 -1.92
C VAL A 235 2.08 10.73 -1.65
N PRO A 236 2.22 11.41 -0.50
CA PRO A 236 3.51 11.97 -0.12
C PRO A 236 4.55 10.85 -0.01
N PRO A 237 5.85 11.16 -0.22
CA PRO A 237 6.91 10.18 -0.02
C PRO A 237 6.82 9.62 1.40
N LEU A 238 6.41 8.36 1.52
CA LEU A 238 6.24 7.70 2.81
C LEU A 238 7.62 7.44 3.42
N LYS A 239 8.07 8.31 4.31
CA LYS A 239 9.28 8.09 5.11
C LYS A 239 9.06 6.86 6.00
N GLY A 240 9.86 5.81 5.82
CA GLY A 240 9.86 4.63 6.69
C GLY A 240 8.79 3.57 6.39
N PHE A 241 8.04 3.65 5.28
CA PHE A 241 7.15 2.55 4.90
C PHE A 241 7.94 1.38 4.30
N VAL A 242 8.22 0.38 5.13
CA VAL A 242 8.87 -0.86 4.70
C VAL A 242 7.80 -1.84 4.23
N MET A 243 7.82 -2.16 2.93
CA MET A 243 6.98 -3.19 2.34
C MET A 243 7.50 -4.57 2.76
N ASN A 244 6.96 -5.13 3.85
CA ASN A 244 7.13 -6.55 4.19
C ASN A 244 6.64 -7.47 3.05
N ARG A 245 7.12 -8.72 3.09
CA ARG A 245 6.79 -9.78 2.14
C ARG A 245 5.26 -10.02 2.11
N ILE A 246 4.68 -10.05 0.91
CA ILE A 246 3.23 -10.21 0.69
C ILE A 246 2.77 -11.51 1.36
N ALA A 247 1.80 -11.43 2.27
CA ALA A 247 1.27 -12.58 3.03
C ALA A 247 0.26 -13.44 2.21
N GLY A 248 0.05 -13.09 0.94
CA GLY A 248 -0.86 -13.78 0.02
C GLY A 248 -2.31 -13.30 0.05
N ASP A 249 -2.59 -12.15 0.70
CA ASP A 249 -3.89 -11.49 0.63
C ASP A 249 -4.06 -10.76 -0.72
N TYR A 250 -5.20 -11.00 -1.37
CA TYR A 250 -5.58 -10.37 -2.62
C TYR A 250 -5.68 -8.85 -2.47
N PHE A 251 -6.27 -8.37 -1.37
CA PHE A 251 -6.48 -6.94 -1.18
C PHE A 251 -5.17 -6.21 -0.86
N GLU A 252 -4.31 -6.78 -0.01
CA GLU A 252 -2.97 -6.23 0.24
C GLU A 252 -2.13 -6.14 -1.05
N THR A 253 -2.20 -7.16 -1.91
CA THR A 253 -1.52 -7.14 -3.21
C THR A 253 -2.05 -6.01 -4.09
N LEU A 254 -3.37 -5.80 -4.12
CA LEU A 254 -3.99 -4.68 -4.82
C LEU A 254 -3.52 -3.34 -4.25
N LEU A 255 -3.45 -3.19 -2.93
CA LEU A 255 -2.93 -2.00 -2.28
C LEU A 255 -1.52 -1.71 -2.82
N TYR A 256 -0.57 -2.63 -2.76
CA TYR A 256 0.77 -2.35 -3.31
C TYR A 256 0.77 -1.95 -4.79
N LYS A 257 -0.06 -2.57 -5.63
CA LYS A 257 -0.22 -2.18 -7.04
C LYS A 257 -0.73 -0.73 -7.19
N VAL A 258 -1.73 -0.35 -6.40
CA VAL A 258 -2.28 1.03 -6.36
C VAL A 258 -1.23 2.01 -5.83
N PHE A 259 -0.52 1.65 -4.76
CA PHE A 259 0.52 2.49 -4.15
C PHE A 259 1.64 2.87 -5.12
N VAL A 260 2.12 1.91 -5.92
CA VAL A 260 3.17 2.15 -6.92
C VAL A 260 2.66 2.96 -8.11
N SER A 261 1.36 2.88 -8.39
CA SER A 261 0.77 3.41 -9.62
C SER A 261 0.09 4.76 -9.43
N ILE A 262 -0.19 5.18 -8.20
CA ILE A 262 -0.85 6.45 -7.88
C ILE A 262 0.03 7.64 -8.29
N ASP A 263 -0.61 8.68 -8.78
CA ASP A 263 0.03 9.93 -9.14
C ASP A 263 -0.94 11.09 -8.94
N GLU A 264 -0.40 12.27 -8.64
CA GLU A 264 -1.17 13.48 -8.37
C GLU A 264 -2.01 13.97 -9.56
N HIS A 265 -1.66 13.58 -10.79
CA HIS A 265 -2.41 13.98 -11.99
C HIS A 265 -3.44 12.95 -12.44
N THR A 266 -3.31 11.69 -12.01
CA THR A 266 -4.23 10.62 -12.43
C THR A 266 -5.46 10.54 -11.55
N SER A 267 -6.63 10.43 -12.18
CA SER A 267 -7.87 10.14 -11.49
C SER A 267 -7.97 8.67 -11.08
N VAL A 268 -8.84 8.38 -10.10
CA VAL A 268 -9.12 6.99 -9.67
C VAL A 268 -9.64 6.12 -10.84
N ALA A 269 -10.42 6.68 -11.78
CA ALA A 269 -10.91 5.99 -12.97
C ALA A 269 -9.79 5.60 -13.94
N GLU A 270 -8.87 6.52 -14.21
CA GLU A 270 -7.69 6.26 -15.05
C GLU A 270 -6.80 5.20 -14.41
N LEU A 271 -6.60 5.29 -13.08
CA LEU A 271 -5.82 4.32 -12.32
C LEU A 271 -6.41 2.91 -12.40
N ALA A 272 -7.74 2.78 -12.30
CA ALA A 272 -8.44 1.51 -12.49
C ALA A 272 -8.22 0.93 -13.90
N THR A 273 -8.24 1.79 -14.92
CA THR A 273 -8.01 1.39 -16.31
C THR A 273 -6.58 0.91 -16.55
N VAL A 274 -5.58 1.59 -15.98
CA VAL A 274 -4.17 1.20 -16.06
C VAL A 274 -3.94 -0.16 -15.41
N LEU A 275 -4.48 -0.35 -14.20
CA LEU A 275 -4.34 -1.57 -13.42
C LEU A 275 -5.22 -2.73 -13.93
N GLN A 276 -6.23 -2.47 -14.77
CA GLN A 276 -7.26 -3.44 -15.18
C GLN A 276 -7.98 -4.06 -13.98
N VAL A 277 -8.34 -3.21 -13.03
CA VAL A 277 -9.09 -3.58 -11.83
C VAL A 277 -10.39 -2.81 -11.82
N GLU A 278 -11.44 -3.39 -11.22
CA GLU A 278 -12.73 -2.71 -11.05
C GLU A 278 -12.56 -1.37 -10.30
N SER A 279 -13.21 -0.31 -10.80
CA SER A 279 -13.09 1.04 -10.22
C SER A 279 -13.45 1.07 -8.73
N GLU A 280 -14.43 0.27 -8.30
CA GLU A 280 -14.83 0.17 -6.89
C GLU A 280 -13.71 -0.31 -5.97
N LEU A 281 -12.91 -1.30 -6.40
CA LEU A 281 -11.78 -1.79 -5.62
C LEU A 281 -10.67 -0.74 -5.48
N VAL A 282 -10.44 0.06 -6.54
CA VAL A 282 -9.47 1.16 -6.48
C VAL A 282 -9.97 2.29 -5.57
N LYS A 283 -11.27 2.62 -5.61
CA LYS A 283 -11.88 3.58 -4.66
C LYS A 283 -11.70 3.11 -3.21
N GLN A 284 -11.89 1.83 -2.93
CA GLN A 284 -11.68 1.24 -1.59
C GLN A 284 -10.21 1.35 -1.15
N ALA A 285 -9.27 1.04 -2.04
CA ALA A 285 -7.84 1.18 -1.78
C ALA A 285 -7.45 2.63 -1.45
N VAL A 286 -7.92 3.59 -2.26
CA VAL A 286 -7.66 5.02 -2.07
C VAL A 286 -8.32 5.56 -0.81
N SER A 287 -9.55 5.13 -0.52
CA SER A 287 -10.28 5.45 0.71
C SER A 287 -9.49 4.99 1.95
N LEU A 288 -8.93 3.78 1.91
CA LEU A 288 -8.05 3.29 2.96
C LEU A 288 -6.78 4.13 3.09
N TYR A 289 -6.14 4.53 2.00
CA TYR A 289 -4.94 5.37 2.08
C TYR A 289 -5.21 6.74 2.69
N CYS A 290 -6.33 7.36 2.35
CA CYS A 290 -6.75 8.60 2.99
C CYS A 290 -7.04 8.37 4.49
N ARG A 291 -7.67 7.26 4.85
CA ARG A 291 -7.95 6.89 6.26
C ARG A 291 -6.68 6.63 7.08
N LEU A 292 -5.68 5.98 6.49
CA LEU A 292 -4.40 5.71 7.13
C LEU A 292 -3.49 6.95 7.12
N GLY A 293 -3.82 7.98 6.33
CA GLY A 293 -2.98 9.16 6.15
C GLY A 293 -1.78 8.92 5.24
N PHE A 294 -1.82 7.88 4.41
CA PHE A 294 -0.82 7.63 3.37
C PHE A 294 -1.08 8.44 2.10
N ALA A 295 -2.30 8.91 1.89
CA ALA A 295 -2.66 9.70 0.72
C ALA A 295 -3.53 10.90 1.10
N LYS A 296 -3.36 12.00 0.37
CA LYS A 296 -4.14 13.23 0.52
C LYS A 296 -5.01 13.43 -0.71
N CYS A 297 -6.32 13.60 -0.51
CA CYS A 297 -7.21 14.02 -1.58
C CYS A 297 -6.86 15.48 -1.94
N LEU A 298 -6.58 15.74 -3.21
CA LEU A 298 -6.13 17.05 -3.68
C LEU A 298 -7.28 18.05 -3.79
N GLN A 299 -8.48 17.56 -4.04
CA GLN A 299 -9.71 18.35 -4.16
C GLN A 299 -10.79 17.75 -3.27
N PRO A 300 -10.66 17.87 -1.94
CA PRO A 300 -11.70 17.40 -1.03
C PRO A 300 -13.00 18.19 -1.28
N PRO A 301 -14.18 17.55 -1.16
CA PRO A 301 -15.46 18.24 -1.28
C PRO A 301 -15.53 19.45 -0.34
N PRO A 302 -16.00 20.62 -0.82
CA PRO A 302 -16.10 21.80 0.02
C PRO A 302 -17.12 21.56 1.15
N VAL A 303 -16.74 21.91 2.38
CA VAL A 303 -17.62 21.84 3.54
C VAL A 303 -18.13 23.23 3.88
N SER A 304 -19.42 23.47 3.70
CA SER A 304 -20.06 24.75 4.04
C SER A 304 -21.47 24.54 4.59
N PRO A 305 -21.82 25.07 5.77
CA PRO A 305 -20.94 25.79 6.71
C PRO A 305 -20.01 24.84 7.49
N GLN A 306 -18.77 25.25 7.73
CA GLN A 306 -17.84 24.51 8.60
C GLN A 306 -18.07 24.90 10.07
N HIS A 307 -18.23 23.91 10.95
CA HIS A 307 -18.43 24.17 12.37
C HIS A 307 -17.13 24.69 13.02
N PRO A 308 -17.17 25.70 13.90
CA PRO A 308 -15.98 26.36 14.45
C PRO A 308 -15.06 25.44 15.27
N SER A 309 -15.60 24.36 15.86
CA SER A 309 -14.83 23.36 16.62
C SER A 309 -13.74 22.65 15.81
N TRP A 310 -13.80 22.71 14.47
CA TRP A 310 -12.82 22.07 13.60
C TRP A 310 -11.51 22.84 13.46
N ARG A 311 -11.42 24.07 14.00
CA ARG A 311 -10.16 24.84 14.03
C ARG A 311 -9.11 24.17 14.91
N ASP A 312 -9.54 23.61 16.04
CA ASP A 312 -8.67 22.94 17.02
C ASP A 312 -8.73 21.40 16.90
N ALA A 313 -9.35 20.89 15.84
CA ALA A 313 -9.50 19.47 15.63
C ALA A 313 -8.17 18.81 15.24
N LEU A 314 -7.94 17.60 15.75
CA LEU A 314 -6.87 16.75 15.25
C LEU A 314 -7.25 16.30 13.84
N THR A 315 -6.67 16.96 12.84
CA THR A 315 -6.81 16.64 11.41
C THR A 315 -5.48 16.16 10.81
N THR A 316 -4.36 16.45 11.47
CA THR A 316 -3.04 16.06 11.00
C THR A 316 -2.69 14.65 11.45
N HIS A 317 -2.35 13.80 10.48
CA HIS A 317 -1.73 12.51 10.77
C HIS A 317 -0.29 12.73 11.22
N TYR A 318 -0.02 12.51 12.50
CA TYR A 318 1.33 12.30 12.99
C TYR A 318 1.65 10.83 12.82
N HIS A 319 2.18 10.47 11.65
CA HIS A 319 2.95 9.25 11.59
C HIS A 319 4.14 9.50 12.50
N GLN A 320 4.22 8.78 13.64
CA GLN A 320 5.55 8.54 14.22
C GLN A 320 6.39 8.06 13.05
N PRO A 321 7.60 8.61 12.83
CA PRO A 321 8.46 8.07 11.79
C PRO A 321 8.52 6.57 12.06
N TYR A 322 7.91 5.77 11.16
CA TYR A 322 8.00 4.31 11.24
C TYR A 322 9.48 4.06 11.47
N ARG A 323 9.81 3.43 12.62
CA ARG A 323 11.19 3.35 13.10
C ARG A 323 12.08 3.07 11.91
N GLN A 324 12.92 4.05 11.60
CA GLN A 324 13.85 3.97 10.49
C GLN A 324 14.64 2.68 10.66
N ILE A 325 14.42 1.76 9.74
CA ILE A 325 15.52 1.51 8.83
C ILE A 325 15.17 2.35 7.59
N ALA A 326 15.59 3.63 7.66
CA ALA A 326 15.96 4.56 6.58
C ALA A 326 14.95 5.54 5.89
N PRO A 327 15.38 6.49 5.01
CA PRO A 327 16.25 7.68 5.15
C PRO A 327 15.59 8.97 4.58
N LEU A 328 16.33 10.09 4.56
CA LEU A 328 16.17 11.27 3.67
C LEU A 328 14.81 12.01 3.64
N THR A 329 14.69 12.99 4.54
CA THR A 329 14.37 14.36 4.06
C THR A 329 15.50 15.25 4.49
N PHE A 330 16.16 15.85 3.51
CA PHE A 330 16.84 17.10 3.71
C PHE A 330 15.77 18.19 3.83
N ASP A 331 15.62 18.73 5.03
CA ASP A 331 15.05 20.06 5.19
C ASP A 331 16.22 21.04 4.94
N PRO A 332 16.19 21.89 3.89
CA PRO A 332 17.28 22.82 3.61
C PRO A 332 17.35 23.97 4.63
N ASN A 333 16.45 24.02 5.62
CA ASN A 333 16.34 25.11 6.58
C ASN A 333 16.68 24.73 8.04
N VAL A 334 17.39 23.63 8.26
CA VAL A 334 17.90 23.28 9.60
C VAL A 334 19.42 23.45 9.60
N GLU A 335 19.86 24.71 9.69
CA GLU A 335 21.12 25.01 10.37
C GLU A 335 20.80 24.98 11.87
N GLU A 336 21.21 23.89 12.55
CA GLU A 336 21.33 23.90 14.00
C GLU A 336 22.53 24.77 14.36
N ASP A 337 22.27 26.04 14.67
CA ASP A 337 23.11 26.78 15.61
C ASP A 337 22.21 27.38 16.70
N LEU A 338 22.65 27.16 17.94
CA LEU A 338 22.00 27.44 19.20
C LEU A 338 21.94 28.96 19.48
N GLN A 339 20.76 29.51 19.80
CA GLN A 339 20.45 30.46 20.90
C GLN A 339 19.32 31.50 20.61
N MET A 340 18.34 31.51 21.52
CA MET A 340 17.61 32.66 22.13
C MET A 340 16.71 33.62 21.29
N ASP A 341 15.44 33.72 21.74
CA ASP A 341 14.31 34.63 21.40
C ASP A 341 14.58 36.17 21.45
N PRO A 342 13.66 37.09 21.02
CA PRO A 342 12.38 36.99 20.27
C PRO A 342 12.21 38.04 19.11
N VAL A 343 10.99 38.07 18.50
CA VAL A 343 10.31 39.17 17.76
C VAL A 343 10.12 39.01 16.23
N LEU A 344 8.92 38.54 15.87
CA LEU A 344 7.97 39.09 14.86
C LEU A 344 8.50 39.65 13.52
N ILE A 345 8.24 38.95 12.40
CA ILE A 345 7.27 39.28 11.32
C ILE A 345 7.55 38.42 10.06
N LYS A 346 6.45 37.81 9.55
CA LYS A 346 6.13 37.31 8.19
C LYS A 346 7.26 37.13 7.17
N ASP A 347 7.40 35.90 6.64
CA ASP A 347 6.90 35.53 5.30
C ASP A 347 7.09 34.01 5.04
N LEU A 348 6.03 33.35 4.54
CA LEU A 348 6.05 31.96 4.10
C LEU A 348 6.48 31.87 2.62
N PRO A 349 7.43 31.00 2.23
CA PRO A 349 7.53 30.55 0.86
C PRO A 349 6.62 29.33 0.66
N SER A 350 5.45 29.60 0.08
CA SER A 350 4.60 28.59 -0.56
C SER A 350 5.35 27.90 -1.70
N THR A 351 5.27 26.57 -1.76
CA THR A 351 5.68 25.82 -2.96
C THR A 351 4.64 26.02 -4.06
N SER A 352 4.94 26.95 -4.96
CA SER A 352 4.56 26.94 -6.39
C SER A 352 3.08 27.17 -6.75
N LYS A 353 2.65 28.44 -6.67
CA LYS A 353 1.99 29.08 -7.82
C LYS A 353 3.09 29.82 -8.60
N GLN A 354 3.51 29.32 -9.76
CA GLN A 354 4.24 30.12 -10.74
C GLN A 354 3.70 29.78 -12.12
N GLU A 355 3.05 30.77 -12.71
CA GLU A 355 2.56 30.80 -14.09
C GLU A 355 3.74 30.65 -15.07
N LEU A 356 3.52 29.93 -16.16
CA LEU A 356 4.44 29.81 -17.30
C LEU A 356 3.96 30.75 -18.43
N PRO A 357 4.87 31.42 -19.16
CA PRO A 357 4.62 31.86 -20.52
C PRO A 357 4.81 30.68 -21.50
N ASP A 358 3.94 30.61 -22.49
CA ASP A 358 3.83 29.58 -23.52
C ASP A 358 5.11 29.40 -24.36
N ALA A 359 5.49 28.14 -24.58
CA ALA A 359 6.26 27.71 -25.75
C ALA A 359 5.70 26.36 -26.26
N PRO A 360 5.42 26.22 -27.57
CA PRO A 360 4.69 25.08 -28.09
C PRO A 360 5.65 23.92 -28.37
N THR A 361 5.50 22.79 -27.68
CA THR A 361 6.05 21.51 -28.14
C THR A 361 5.05 20.38 -27.87
N SER A 362 4.61 19.77 -28.98
CA SER A 362 3.80 18.55 -29.04
C SER A 362 4.40 17.44 -28.17
N ASN A 363 3.58 16.81 -27.31
CA ASN A 363 3.89 15.79 -26.28
C ASN A 363 4.15 16.31 -24.85
N ALA A 364 3.61 17.48 -24.49
CA ALA A 364 3.83 18.17 -23.20
C ALA A 364 3.28 17.48 -21.92
N GLY A 365 2.67 16.28 -22.01
CA GLY A 365 2.06 15.62 -20.84
C GLY A 365 2.89 14.50 -20.19
N GLN A 366 3.84 13.89 -20.91
CA GLN A 366 4.50 12.65 -20.47
C GLN A 366 5.86 12.90 -19.83
N ARG A 367 6.05 12.29 -18.65
CA ARG A 367 7.21 12.47 -17.77
C ARG A 367 8.43 11.68 -18.26
N VAL A 368 9.59 11.98 -17.69
CA VAL A 368 10.80 11.17 -17.86
C VAL A 368 11.03 10.34 -16.59
N ALA A 369 11.25 9.04 -16.73
CA ALA A 369 11.52 8.14 -15.61
C ALA A 369 13.03 7.92 -15.45
N VAL A 370 13.55 8.04 -14.24
CA VAL A 370 14.91 7.61 -13.88
C VAL A 370 14.82 6.29 -13.13
N LEU A 371 15.40 5.23 -13.69
CA LEU A 371 15.35 3.89 -13.12
C LEU A 371 16.50 3.66 -12.14
N PHE A 372 16.17 3.08 -10.98
CA PHE A 372 17.14 2.61 -9.98
C PHE A 372 16.76 1.22 -9.43
N ASP A 373 17.68 0.56 -8.74
CA ASP A 373 17.48 -0.76 -8.16
C ASP A 373 17.51 -0.75 -6.63
N SER A 374 17.20 -1.90 -6.04
CA SER A 374 17.18 -2.15 -4.60
C SER A 374 18.53 -1.98 -3.92
N THR A 375 19.64 -2.24 -4.63
CA THR A 375 20.98 -2.03 -4.09
C THR A 375 21.23 -0.55 -3.85
N LEU A 376 20.96 0.29 -4.84
CA LEU A 376 21.06 1.74 -4.70
C LEU A 376 20.03 2.29 -3.68
N ALA A 377 18.84 1.68 -3.60
CA ALA A 377 17.85 1.99 -2.57
C ALA A 377 18.40 1.76 -1.16
N ALA A 378 18.95 0.57 -0.87
CA ALA A 378 19.42 0.17 0.46
C ALA A 378 20.57 1.03 1.02
N TYR A 379 21.36 1.68 0.16
CA TYR A 379 22.45 2.57 0.59
C TYR A 379 22.06 4.06 0.60
N LEU A 380 21.15 4.50 -0.26
CA LEU A 380 20.41 5.76 -0.02
C LEU A 380 19.74 5.74 1.36
N MET A 381 19.40 4.53 1.82
CA MET A 381 18.79 4.19 3.09
C MET A 381 19.73 4.30 4.33
N MET A 382 21.06 4.28 4.20
CA MET A 382 21.99 4.42 5.34
C MET A 382 22.37 5.88 5.64
N GLY A 383 21.38 6.73 5.91
CA GLY A 383 21.52 8.20 6.00
C GLY A 383 22.70 8.70 6.86
N ASN A 384 23.76 9.16 6.20
CA ASN A 384 24.49 10.42 6.42
C ASN A 384 25.64 10.47 5.36
N LEU A 385 25.35 10.92 4.14
CA LEU A 385 26.35 10.89 3.04
C LEU A 385 27.28 12.12 3.05
N SER A 386 27.08 13.10 3.95
CA SER A 386 27.88 14.34 3.99
C SER A 386 29.19 14.26 4.76
N PRO A 387 29.35 13.51 5.88
CA PRO A 387 30.67 13.31 6.50
C PRO A 387 31.46 12.17 5.84
N VAL A 388 30.76 11.24 5.19
CA VAL A 388 31.29 9.93 4.81
C VAL A 388 32.12 9.94 3.50
N VAL A 389 31.99 10.97 2.67
CA VAL A 389 32.79 11.07 1.42
C VAL A 389 34.29 11.34 1.73
N GLY A 390 34.60 11.79 2.95
CA GLY A 390 35.97 12.07 3.42
C GLY A 390 36.61 10.99 4.29
N ASP A 391 35.84 10.03 4.82
CA ASP A 391 36.38 9.02 5.74
C ASP A 391 37.19 7.95 5.01
N SER A 392 38.48 7.86 5.34
CA SER A 392 39.40 6.83 4.85
C SER A 392 39.10 5.42 5.39
N GLU A 393 38.17 5.27 6.34
CA GLU A 393 37.81 3.98 6.95
C GLU A 393 36.74 3.18 6.18
N ILE A 394 36.13 3.75 5.13
CA ILE A 394 35.07 3.07 4.37
C ILE A 394 35.66 2.44 3.11
N GLU A 395 36.03 1.17 3.24
CA GLU A 395 36.60 0.34 2.17
C GLU A 395 35.55 -0.56 1.49
N GLY A 396 35.86 -0.99 0.27
CA GLY A 396 35.11 -2.03 -0.44
C GLY A 396 33.81 -1.57 -1.12
N GLU A 397 32.79 -2.42 -1.08
CA GLU A 397 31.53 -2.25 -1.82
C GLU A 397 30.72 -1.02 -1.35
N ALA A 398 30.74 -0.69 -0.05
CA ALA A 398 30.02 0.44 0.51
C ALA A 398 30.41 1.79 -0.13
N ARG A 399 31.72 2.00 -0.40
CA ARG A 399 32.23 3.21 -1.05
C ARG A 399 31.73 3.36 -2.49
N ARG A 400 31.63 2.24 -3.23
CA ARG A 400 31.11 2.23 -4.62
C ARG A 400 29.63 2.62 -4.66
N TYR A 401 28.84 2.15 -3.71
CA TYR A 401 27.42 2.48 -3.62
C TYR A 401 27.18 3.93 -3.14
N LEU A 402 27.99 4.44 -2.21
CA LEU A 402 28.03 5.86 -1.81
C LEU A 402 28.31 6.78 -3.00
N ALA A 403 29.31 6.44 -3.80
CA ALA A 403 29.62 7.15 -5.03
C ALA A 403 28.45 7.09 -6.02
N ALA A 404 27.79 5.94 -6.17
CA ALA A 404 26.61 5.80 -7.03
C ALA A 404 25.43 6.68 -6.59
N ALA A 405 25.15 6.75 -5.28
CA ALA A 405 24.13 7.62 -4.71
C ALA A 405 24.45 9.12 -4.91
N ALA A 406 25.71 9.51 -4.71
CA ALA A 406 26.18 10.88 -4.98
C ALA A 406 26.04 11.24 -6.46
N CYS A 407 26.44 10.34 -7.36
CA CYS A 407 26.27 10.48 -8.81
C CYS A 407 24.80 10.62 -9.20
N LEU A 408 23.90 9.81 -8.63
CA LEU A 408 22.46 9.94 -8.88
C LEU A 408 21.93 11.30 -8.42
N ARG A 409 22.34 11.79 -7.24
CA ARG A 409 21.94 13.12 -6.76
C ARG A 409 22.38 14.24 -7.70
N VAL A 410 23.63 14.18 -8.18
CA VAL A 410 24.16 15.15 -9.15
C VAL A 410 23.39 15.04 -10.47
N ALA A 411 23.18 13.83 -10.99
CA ALA A 411 22.42 13.59 -12.21
C ALA A 411 20.98 14.15 -12.10
N LEU A 412 20.27 13.87 -11.00
CA LEU A 412 18.91 14.38 -10.78
C LEU A 412 18.88 15.92 -10.69
N ARG A 413 19.85 16.55 -10.02
CA ARG A 413 19.95 18.03 -9.97
C ARG A 413 20.21 18.64 -11.34
N THR A 414 21.00 17.99 -12.18
CA THR A 414 21.33 18.46 -13.54
C THR A 414 20.21 18.19 -14.54
N LEU A 415 19.50 17.07 -14.40
CA LEU A 415 18.43 16.66 -15.33
C LEU A 415 17.08 17.31 -14.99
N ARG A 416 16.78 17.55 -13.71
CA ARG A 416 15.50 18.16 -13.28
C ARG A 416 15.15 19.48 -13.95
N PRO A 417 16.07 20.41 -14.24
CA PRO A 417 15.72 21.65 -14.95
C PRO A 417 15.36 21.41 -16.41
N LYS A 418 15.95 20.38 -17.06
CA LYS A 418 15.84 20.15 -18.50
C LYS A 418 14.75 19.16 -18.90
N LEU A 419 14.39 18.24 -18.00
CA LEU A 419 13.51 17.10 -18.29
C LEU A 419 12.26 17.05 -17.39
N ARG A 420 11.66 18.21 -17.05
CA ARG A 420 10.42 18.21 -16.25
C ARG A 420 9.22 17.70 -17.06
N PRO A 421 8.33 16.90 -16.45
CA PRO A 421 8.43 16.32 -15.10
C PRO A 421 9.36 15.08 -15.07
N LEU A 422 10.16 14.92 -14.00
CA LEU A 422 11.15 13.85 -13.83
C LEU A 422 10.85 13.04 -12.56
N ASP A 423 10.56 11.75 -12.73
CA ASP A 423 10.25 10.83 -11.64
C ASP A 423 11.38 9.81 -11.43
N LEU A 424 11.52 9.31 -10.20
CA LEU A 424 12.47 8.26 -9.85
C LEU A 424 11.70 6.95 -9.62
N LEU A 425 11.91 5.94 -10.46
CA LEU A 425 11.19 4.67 -10.43
C LEU A 425 12.11 3.51 -10.04
N ARG A 426 11.66 2.73 -9.07
CA ARG A 426 12.36 1.51 -8.63
C ARG A 426 12.02 0.35 -9.54
N CYS A 427 13.02 -0.33 -10.08
CA CYS A 427 12.81 -1.44 -11.02
C CYS A 427 12.00 -2.59 -10.40
N GLU A 428 12.27 -2.95 -9.14
CA GLU A 428 11.54 -4.04 -8.48
C GLU A 428 10.06 -3.70 -8.24
N ALA A 429 9.75 -2.42 -8.00
CA ALA A 429 8.36 -1.97 -7.86
C ALA A 429 7.60 -2.08 -9.19
N LEU A 430 8.27 -1.82 -10.32
CA LEU A 430 7.68 -2.03 -11.65
C LEU A 430 7.48 -3.52 -11.95
N HIS A 431 8.38 -4.40 -11.49
CA HIS A 431 8.21 -5.85 -11.64
C HIS A 431 7.10 -6.44 -10.77
N ALA A 432 6.69 -5.75 -9.70
CA ALA A 432 5.51 -6.13 -8.92
C ALA A 432 4.19 -5.93 -9.68
N LEU A 433 4.21 -5.14 -10.76
CA LEU A 433 3.10 -4.99 -11.68
C LEU A 433 3.17 -6.07 -12.77
N ASP A 434 2.01 -6.58 -13.17
CA ASP A 434 1.91 -7.54 -14.27
C ASP A 434 2.38 -6.87 -15.57
N ALA A 435 3.05 -7.62 -16.46
CA ALA A 435 3.63 -7.09 -17.70
C ALA A 435 2.70 -6.14 -18.50
N PRO A 436 1.41 -6.46 -18.76
CA PRO A 436 0.53 -5.55 -19.47
C PRO A 436 0.17 -4.28 -18.67
N ALA A 437 0.03 -4.37 -17.35
CA ALA A 437 -0.23 -3.22 -16.48
C ALA A 437 0.98 -2.28 -16.42
N ARG A 438 2.19 -2.84 -16.31
CA ARG A 438 3.45 -2.09 -16.39
C ARG A 438 3.59 -1.35 -17.72
N THR A 439 3.35 -2.02 -18.85
CA THR A 439 3.44 -1.38 -20.17
C THR A 439 2.45 -0.23 -20.30
N ARG A 440 1.21 -0.40 -19.84
CA ARG A 440 0.22 0.70 -19.84
C ARG A 440 0.65 1.86 -18.94
N LEU A 441 1.10 1.58 -17.71
CA LEU A 441 1.58 2.63 -16.80
C LEU A 441 2.72 3.43 -17.43
N LEU A 442 3.69 2.73 -18.03
CA LEU A 442 4.86 3.36 -18.63
C LEU A 442 4.50 4.17 -19.88
N THR A 443 3.70 3.60 -20.78
CA THR A 443 3.31 4.27 -22.04
C THR A 443 2.32 5.41 -21.85
N THR A 444 1.53 5.40 -20.77
CA THR A 444 0.60 6.50 -20.46
C THR A 444 1.33 7.66 -19.78
N LYS A 445 2.17 7.37 -18.77
CA LYS A 445 2.77 8.40 -17.92
C LYS A 445 4.14 8.89 -18.38
N TYR A 446 4.90 8.05 -19.09
CA TYR A 446 6.31 8.31 -19.38
C TYR A 446 6.58 8.29 -20.89
N ARG A 447 7.52 9.13 -21.33
CA ARG A 447 8.02 9.16 -22.72
C ARG A 447 9.39 8.52 -22.89
N LEU A 448 10.15 8.40 -21.81
CA LEU A 448 11.54 7.95 -21.80
C LEU A 448 11.91 7.42 -20.42
N ALA A 449 12.61 6.29 -20.37
CA ALA A 449 13.31 5.80 -19.19
C ALA A 449 14.82 6.04 -19.32
N ILE A 450 15.45 6.45 -18.22
CA ILE A 450 16.89 6.70 -18.14
C ILE A 450 17.47 5.87 -16.99
N SER A 451 18.52 5.10 -17.26
CA SER A 451 19.36 4.50 -16.21
C SER A 451 20.68 5.25 -16.15
N THR A 452 20.97 5.87 -15.01
CA THR A 452 22.18 6.69 -14.83
C THR A 452 23.43 5.86 -14.50
N ALA A 453 23.25 4.60 -14.12
CA ALA A 453 24.31 3.68 -13.76
C ALA A 453 23.92 2.24 -14.15
N PRO A 454 24.90 1.32 -14.33
CA PRO A 454 24.61 -0.09 -14.56
C PRO A 454 23.86 -0.64 -13.34
N LEU A 455 22.60 -1.01 -13.54
CA LEU A 455 21.76 -1.60 -12.50
C LEU A 455 22.10 -3.08 -12.31
N SER A 456 21.80 -3.64 -11.14
CA SER A 456 21.97 -5.07 -10.87
C SER A 456 21.23 -5.94 -11.89
N ARG A 457 21.71 -7.18 -12.07
CA ARG A 457 21.09 -8.16 -12.97
C ARG A 457 19.62 -8.44 -12.62
N GLU A 458 19.28 -8.36 -11.34
CA GLU A 458 17.92 -8.58 -10.83
C GLU A 458 16.98 -7.44 -11.22
N ALA A 459 17.50 -6.20 -11.33
CA ALA A 459 16.71 -5.03 -11.72
C ALA A 459 16.16 -5.15 -13.15
N ARG A 460 16.88 -5.83 -14.06
CA ARG A 460 16.52 -6.02 -15.48
C ARG A 460 15.93 -4.75 -16.10
N ALA A 461 16.69 -3.66 -16.06
CA ALA A 461 16.23 -2.30 -16.39
C ALA A 461 15.44 -2.21 -17.70
N GLY A 462 15.93 -2.85 -18.77
CA GLY A 462 15.24 -2.87 -20.07
C GLY A 462 13.89 -3.60 -20.00
N ALA A 463 13.83 -4.74 -19.29
CA ALA A 463 12.56 -5.44 -19.07
C ALA A 463 11.60 -4.61 -18.19
N ALA A 464 12.11 -3.89 -17.20
CA ALA A 464 11.34 -2.97 -16.37
C ALA A 464 10.79 -1.80 -17.20
N ALA A 465 11.58 -1.23 -18.12
CA ALA A 465 11.15 -0.20 -19.05
C ALA A 465 10.14 -0.71 -20.11
N GLY A 466 10.15 -2.01 -20.41
CA GLY A 466 9.21 -2.63 -21.34
C GLY A 466 9.40 -2.07 -22.76
N SER A 467 8.33 -1.51 -23.34
CA SER A 467 8.37 -0.88 -24.66
C SER A 467 8.76 0.60 -24.63
N LEU A 468 8.99 1.17 -23.44
CA LEU A 468 9.39 2.56 -23.30
C LEU A 468 10.83 2.73 -23.82
N PRO A 469 11.14 3.77 -24.61
CA PRO A 469 12.52 4.07 -24.99
C PRO A 469 13.39 4.14 -23.73
N HIS A 470 14.47 3.37 -23.71
CA HIS A 470 15.36 3.25 -22.56
C HIS A 470 16.77 3.70 -22.95
N VAL A 471 17.29 4.71 -22.25
CA VAL A 471 18.64 5.22 -22.41
C VAL A 471 19.44 4.87 -21.16
N GLY A 472 20.56 4.19 -21.33
CA GLY A 472 21.39 3.81 -20.20
C GLY A 472 22.58 2.96 -20.60
N PRO A 473 23.40 2.56 -19.63
CA PRO A 473 24.50 1.64 -19.86
C PRO A 473 23.97 0.28 -20.33
N ALA A 474 24.83 -0.45 -21.06
CA ALA A 474 24.49 -1.77 -21.56
C ALA A 474 24.04 -2.68 -20.39
N PRO A 475 22.98 -3.50 -20.60
CA PRO A 475 22.48 -4.37 -19.55
C PRO A 475 23.56 -5.39 -19.13
N PRO A 476 23.59 -5.86 -17.87
CA PRO A 476 24.55 -6.86 -17.41
C PRO A 476 24.56 -8.13 -18.28
N GLU A 477 23.42 -8.47 -18.89
CA GLU A 477 23.27 -9.58 -19.83
C GLU A 477 24.18 -9.43 -21.07
N ALA A 478 24.44 -8.19 -21.51
CA ALA A 478 25.25 -7.90 -22.69
C ALA A 478 26.71 -8.34 -22.53
N SER A 479 27.22 -8.36 -21.30
CA SER A 479 28.59 -8.81 -21.00
C SER A 479 28.67 -10.32 -20.70
N THR A 480 27.55 -11.05 -20.73
CA THR A 480 27.55 -12.48 -20.44
C THR A 480 28.18 -13.31 -21.58
N PRO A 481 28.81 -14.45 -21.26
CA PRO A 481 29.26 -15.40 -22.28
C PRO A 481 28.12 -15.86 -23.21
N TRP A 482 26.89 -15.91 -22.69
CA TRP A 482 25.69 -16.28 -23.45
C TRP A 482 25.34 -15.28 -24.55
N MET A 483 25.45 -13.98 -24.28
CA MET A 483 25.22 -12.96 -25.30
C MET A 483 26.28 -13.05 -26.41
N ARG A 484 27.54 -13.29 -26.04
CA ARG A 484 28.62 -13.51 -27.03
C ARG A 484 28.33 -14.74 -27.91
N LEU A 485 27.94 -15.85 -27.30
CA LEU A 485 27.53 -17.06 -28.02
C LEU A 485 26.35 -16.82 -28.95
N TYR A 486 25.35 -16.07 -28.49
CA TYR A 486 24.19 -15.70 -29.30
C TYR A 486 24.59 -14.83 -30.50
N LEU A 487 25.48 -13.86 -30.31
CA LEU A 487 26.01 -13.04 -31.40
C LEU A 487 26.83 -13.88 -32.39
N TYR A 488 27.67 -14.81 -31.92
CA TYR A 488 28.40 -15.72 -32.80
C TYR A 488 27.48 -16.63 -33.61
N HIS A 489 26.41 -17.11 -32.98
CA HIS A 489 25.38 -17.89 -33.65
C HIS A 489 24.67 -17.07 -34.73
N LEU A 490 24.22 -15.85 -34.42
CA LEU A 490 23.55 -14.97 -35.38
C LEU A 490 24.47 -14.51 -36.51
N ALA A 491 25.73 -14.20 -36.19
CA ALA A 491 26.72 -13.77 -37.17
C ALA A 491 27.24 -14.92 -38.05
N GLY A 492 26.93 -16.19 -37.70
CA GLY A 492 27.50 -17.37 -38.34
C GLY A 492 29.02 -17.47 -38.21
N TYR A 493 29.62 -16.67 -37.32
CA TYR A 493 31.07 -16.50 -37.19
C TYR A 493 31.42 -16.30 -35.73
N GLY A 494 32.25 -17.20 -35.20
CA GLY A 494 32.77 -17.11 -33.84
C GLY A 494 33.74 -18.24 -33.53
N PRO A 495 34.52 -18.11 -32.44
CA PRO A 495 35.42 -19.17 -32.00
C PRO A 495 34.64 -20.46 -31.69
N PRO A 496 35.21 -21.64 -31.99
CA PRO A 496 34.61 -22.91 -31.60
C PRO A 496 34.39 -22.92 -30.09
N THR A 497 33.13 -22.98 -29.66
CA THR A 497 32.76 -22.84 -28.26
C THR A 497 32.10 -24.12 -27.76
N LEU A 498 32.59 -24.65 -26.64
CA LEU A 498 32.12 -25.89 -26.02
C LEU A 498 31.48 -25.58 -24.66
N LEU A 499 30.22 -25.97 -24.47
CA LEU A 499 29.54 -25.85 -23.17
C LEU A 499 29.78 -27.11 -22.32
N LEU A 500 30.53 -26.95 -21.24
CA LEU A 500 30.78 -28.01 -20.26
C LEU A 500 30.00 -27.75 -18.98
N THR A 501 29.21 -28.74 -18.54
CA THR A 501 28.58 -28.69 -17.23
C THR A 501 29.63 -28.94 -16.15
N LYS A 502 29.47 -28.28 -15.00
CA LYS A 502 30.34 -28.48 -13.82
C LYS A 502 30.43 -29.97 -13.49
N GLY A 503 31.65 -30.51 -13.38
CA GLY A 503 31.91 -31.94 -13.15
C GLY A 503 32.28 -32.75 -14.39
N LYS A 504 32.21 -32.19 -15.60
CA LYS A 504 32.77 -32.85 -16.81
C LYS A 504 34.29 -32.80 -16.79
N LYS A 505 34.94 -33.96 -16.86
CA LYS A 505 36.38 -34.07 -17.10
C LYS A 505 36.65 -33.86 -18.59
N CYS A 506 37.46 -32.85 -18.92
CA CYS A 506 37.93 -32.64 -20.28
C CYS A 506 39.24 -33.40 -20.47
N CYS A 507 39.21 -34.50 -21.21
CA CYS A 507 40.44 -35.13 -21.71
C CYS A 507 40.86 -34.35 -22.96
N LEU A 508 41.81 -33.42 -22.82
CA LEU A 508 42.49 -32.84 -23.97
C LEU A 508 43.33 -33.95 -24.62
N THR A 509 42.84 -34.51 -25.72
CA THR A 509 43.64 -35.41 -26.56
C THR A 509 44.75 -34.62 -27.24
N ALA A 510 45.92 -35.25 -27.37
CA ALA A 510 47.22 -34.65 -27.70
C ALA A 510 47.34 -33.97 -29.09
N GLU A 511 46.27 -33.87 -29.87
CA GLU A 511 46.29 -33.30 -31.22
C GLU A 511 46.35 -31.76 -31.24
N TRP A 512 46.02 -31.08 -30.13
CA TRP A 512 46.15 -29.62 -30.03
C TRP A 512 47.57 -29.11 -29.81
N ARG A 513 48.56 -29.99 -29.64
CA ARG A 513 49.98 -29.61 -29.43
C ARG A 513 50.75 -29.33 -30.72
N ASN A 514 50.21 -29.69 -31.90
CA ASN A 514 50.95 -29.65 -33.17
C ASN A 514 50.45 -28.61 -34.20
N ARG A 515 49.73 -27.57 -33.77
CA ARG A 515 49.46 -26.39 -34.60
C ARG A 515 49.80 -25.11 -33.84
N GLN A 516 51.08 -24.79 -33.78
CA GLN A 516 51.60 -23.43 -33.65
C GLN A 516 52.46 -23.13 -34.87
#